data_AF-A0A4Q6GG28-F1
#
_entry.id   AF-A0A4Q6GG28-F1
#
_cell.length_a   1.000
_cell.length_b   1.000
_cell.length_c   1.000
_cell.angle_alpha   90.00
_cell.angle_beta   90.00
_cell.angle_gamma   90.00
#
_symmetry.space_group_name_H-M   'P 1'
#
loop_
_entity.id
_entity.type
_entity.pdbx_description
1 polymer ?
#
loop_
_entity_poly.entity_id
_entity_poly.type
_entity_poly.pdbx_seq_one_letter_code
_entity_poly.pdbx_strand_id
1 'polypeptide(L)'
;MQIREIAIGAVLSAVLAGVVLSTMPSPEPGARDFPAPATAAAPAAGPPPALHSASTLIPMPPRQARPTASWRGVHAKFVGARSLRVFFYEAMRQPGEGAYFYATNVLETCRRALDKNVSDLPPPRREAAEELRRRCDFTPEGLADAERELRAARHLDLATDPLLGSMFDYLAADGPDGRARMLLASFEQGNPDVIASLVAPVIQERAPTRDEQDSTARGIPFAAALVACRLGADCGPAAPRTLELCMQLGWCADSVPAALQQGLGTHYAALDRLATQVVNDIRRRDARRLLPARSG
;
A
#
# COMPACT_ATOMS: atom_id res chain seq x y z
N MET A 1 13.11 26.12 25.32
CA MET A 1 13.06 26.01 23.85
C MET A 1 12.27 24.76 23.51
N GLN A 2 10.95 24.88 23.36
CA GLN A 2 10.02 23.75 23.20
C GLN A 2 8.92 24.14 22.20
N ILE A 3 9.26 24.23 20.90
CA ILE A 3 8.26 24.27 19.81
C ILE A 3 8.94 23.71 18.54
N ARG A 4 9.24 22.40 18.49
CA ARG A 4 9.66 21.70 17.25
C ARG A 4 9.44 20.17 17.31
N GLU A 5 8.31 19.69 17.84
CA GLU A 5 8.10 18.23 17.95
C GLU A 5 6.75 17.70 17.41
N ILE A 6 5.93 18.53 16.78
CA ILE A 6 4.63 18.09 16.23
C ILE A 6 4.67 17.82 14.71
N ALA A 7 5.79 18.10 14.02
CA ALA A 7 5.80 18.11 12.55
C ALA A 7 6.08 16.75 11.86
N ILE A 8 6.53 15.70 12.57
CA ILE A 8 7.01 14.48 11.90
C ILE A 8 6.00 13.32 11.95
N GLY A 9 5.15 13.26 12.99
CA GLY A 9 4.08 12.26 13.10
C GLY A 9 2.97 12.40 12.04
N ALA A 10 2.74 13.61 11.52
CA ALA A 10 1.77 13.86 10.46
C ALA A 10 2.30 13.53 9.06
N VAL A 11 3.62 13.46 8.87
CA VAL A 11 4.24 13.21 7.55
C VAL A 11 4.21 11.72 7.20
N LEU A 12 4.33 10.81 8.16
CA LEU A 12 4.22 9.37 7.90
C LEU A 12 2.79 8.92 7.54
N SER A 13 1.77 9.55 8.13
CA SER A 13 0.38 9.32 7.74
C SER A 13 0.06 9.92 6.37
N ALA A 14 0.71 11.02 5.98
CA ALA A 14 0.49 11.68 4.70
C ALA A 14 1.12 10.98 3.49
N VAL A 15 2.13 10.12 3.66
CA VAL A 15 2.74 9.42 2.50
C VAL A 15 1.96 8.16 2.11
N LEU A 16 1.35 7.46 3.07
CA LEU A 16 0.44 6.34 2.78
C LEU A 16 -1.00 6.81 2.50
N ALA A 17 -1.46 7.91 3.11
CA ALA A 17 -2.74 8.54 2.77
C ALA A 17 -2.66 9.40 1.48
N GLY A 18 -1.50 9.95 1.13
CA GLY A 18 -1.32 10.83 -0.03
C GLY A 18 -1.47 10.12 -1.38
N VAL A 19 -1.28 8.80 -1.41
CA VAL A 19 -1.54 7.98 -2.60
C VAL A 19 -3.04 7.69 -2.77
N VAL A 20 -3.85 7.81 -1.71
CA VAL A 20 -5.29 7.50 -1.71
C VAL A 20 -6.21 8.74 -1.64
N LEU A 21 -5.73 9.90 -1.18
CA LEU A 21 -6.54 11.12 -0.96
C LEU A 21 -6.34 12.26 -1.97
N SER A 22 -5.38 12.17 -2.90
CA SER A 22 -5.05 13.28 -3.82
C SER A 22 -6.00 13.48 -5.02
N THR A 23 -7.18 12.86 -5.03
CA THR A 23 -8.17 12.98 -6.13
C THR A 23 -9.58 13.41 -5.66
N MET A 24 -9.70 14.05 -4.51
CA MET A 24 -10.98 14.65 -4.08
C MET A 24 -10.98 16.15 -4.40
N PRO A 25 -11.95 16.67 -5.17
CA PRO A 25 -12.10 18.11 -5.31
C PRO A 25 -12.49 18.70 -3.96
N SER A 26 -11.80 19.79 -3.60
CA SER A 26 -12.11 20.62 -2.43
C SER A 26 -13.51 21.22 -2.61
N PRO A 27 -14.42 21.14 -1.62
CA PRO A 27 -15.67 21.87 -1.70
C PRO A 27 -15.36 23.37 -1.55
N GLU A 28 -15.76 24.16 -2.55
CA GLU A 28 -15.71 25.63 -2.46
C GLU A 28 -16.54 26.14 -1.28
N PRO A 29 -16.10 27.19 -0.58
CA PRO A 29 -16.85 27.78 0.52
C PRO A 29 -18.00 28.62 -0.04
N GLY A 30 -19.15 28.01 -0.26
CA GLY A 30 -20.41 28.72 -0.43
C GLY A 30 -20.87 29.30 0.90
N ALA A 31 -20.75 30.62 1.05
CA ALA A 31 -21.34 31.36 2.16
C ALA A 31 -22.86 31.14 2.19
N ARG A 32 -23.37 30.55 3.28
CA ARG A 32 -24.78 30.59 3.66
C ARG A 32 -24.87 31.19 5.05
N ASP A 33 -25.44 32.39 5.10
CA ASP A 33 -25.83 33.08 6.32
C ASP A 33 -26.87 32.24 7.07
N PHE A 34 -26.53 31.84 8.29
CA PHE A 34 -27.50 31.32 9.26
C PHE A 34 -27.62 32.34 10.41
N PRO A 35 -28.85 32.71 10.82
CA PRO A 35 -29.04 33.64 11.92
C PRO A 35 -28.68 32.98 13.26
N ALA A 36 -28.04 33.77 14.13
CA ALA A 36 -27.60 33.35 15.45
C ALA A 36 -28.76 32.87 16.34
N PRO A 37 -28.62 31.74 17.05
CA PRO A 37 -29.54 31.41 18.13
C PRO A 37 -29.26 32.27 19.36
N ALA A 38 -30.34 32.79 19.92
CA ALA A 38 -30.36 33.63 21.11
C ALA A 38 -29.77 32.93 22.34
N THR A 39 -29.04 33.72 23.14
CA THR A 39 -28.56 33.40 24.48
C THR A 39 -29.72 33.13 25.42
N ALA A 40 -29.84 31.89 25.92
CA ALA A 40 -30.68 31.54 27.06
C ALA A 40 -29.79 31.15 28.25
N ALA A 41 -30.11 31.72 29.40
CA ALA A 41 -29.34 31.68 30.63
C ALA A 41 -29.24 30.27 31.25
N ALA A 42 -28.11 30.02 31.91
CA ALA A 42 -27.83 28.81 32.68
C ALA A 42 -28.59 28.79 34.02
N PRO A 43 -29.05 27.62 34.47
CA PRO A 43 -29.29 27.37 35.89
C PRO A 43 -28.22 26.44 36.49
N ALA A 44 -28.14 26.54 37.82
CA ALA A 44 -27.02 26.19 38.68
C ALA A 44 -26.71 24.70 38.84
N ALA A 45 -25.48 24.47 39.28
CA ALA A 45 -24.84 23.19 39.55
C ALA A 45 -25.54 22.35 40.64
N GLY A 46 -25.74 21.07 40.35
CA GLY A 46 -25.88 19.98 41.32
C GLY A 46 -24.67 19.03 41.20
N PRO A 47 -24.26 18.37 42.30
CA PRO A 47 -23.06 17.52 42.29
C PRO A 47 -23.28 16.22 41.48
N PRO A 48 -22.26 15.71 40.77
CA PRO A 48 -22.40 14.49 39.99
C PRO A 48 -22.42 13.24 40.89
N PRO A 49 -23.25 12.22 40.56
CA PRO A 49 -23.17 10.92 41.21
C PRO A 49 -21.90 10.17 40.76
N ALA A 50 -21.28 9.44 41.69
CA ALA A 50 -20.14 8.59 41.43
C ALA A 50 -20.55 7.42 40.51
N LEU A 51 -20.14 7.48 39.24
CA LEU A 51 -20.21 6.34 38.32
C LEU A 51 -18.90 5.57 38.38
N HIS A 52 -18.97 4.36 38.93
CA HIS A 52 -17.95 3.34 38.75
C HIS A 52 -17.96 2.87 37.30
N SER A 53 -17.07 3.42 36.47
CA SER A 53 -16.77 2.88 35.15
C SER A 53 -15.89 1.65 35.29
N ALA A 54 -16.50 0.48 35.48
CA ALA A 54 -15.85 -0.78 35.16
C ALA A 54 -15.79 -0.89 33.63
N SER A 55 -14.63 -0.56 33.03
CA SER A 55 -14.34 -0.90 31.63
C SER A 55 -14.21 -2.42 31.51
N THR A 56 -15.35 -3.08 31.27
CA THR A 56 -15.35 -4.46 30.79
C THR A 56 -14.86 -4.43 29.34
N LEU A 57 -13.59 -4.79 29.13
CA LEU A 57 -13.05 -5.13 27.81
C LEU A 57 -13.92 -6.26 27.24
N ILE A 58 -14.81 -5.93 26.29
CA ILE A 58 -15.52 -6.93 25.51
C ILE A 58 -14.46 -7.68 24.70
N PRO A 59 -14.26 -8.99 24.94
CA PRO A 59 -13.36 -9.78 24.10
C PRO A 59 -13.96 -9.80 22.70
N MET A 60 -13.24 -9.25 21.72
CA MET A 60 -13.60 -9.47 20.33
C MET A 60 -13.68 -10.99 20.09
N PRO A 61 -14.80 -11.50 19.53
CA PRO A 61 -14.89 -12.93 19.22
C PRO A 61 -13.79 -13.28 18.20
N PRO A 62 -13.18 -14.48 18.32
CA PRO A 62 -12.19 -14.93 17.36
C PRO A 62 -12.85 -14.96 15.97
N ARG A 63 -12.37 -14.10 15.08
CA ARG A 63 -12.78 -14.06 13.67
C ARG A 63 -12.51 -15.46 13.11
N GLN A 64 -13.58 -16.21 12.84
CA GLN A 64 -13.47 -17.60 12.36
C GLN A 64 -12.52 -17.63 11.17
N ALA A 65 -11.51 -18.50 11.25
CA ALA A 65 -10.51 -18.69 10.21
C ALA A 65 -11.21 -19.17 8.93
N ARG A 66 -11.47 -18.24 8.00
CA ARG A 66 -11.89 -18.56 6.65
C ARG A 66 -10.77 -19.33 5.93
N PRO A 67 -11.10 -20.19 4.95
CA PRO A 67 -10.14 -21.08 4.31
C PRO A 67 -8.90 -20.34 3.80
N THR A 68 -7.72 -20.82 4.16
CA THR A 68 -6.40 -20.24 3.91
C THR A 68 -5.90 -20.38 2.46
N ALA A 69 -6.80 -20.34 1.47
CA ALA A 69 -6.42 -20.43 0.05
C ALA A 69 -7.32 -19.53 -0.79
N SER A 70 -6.83 -18.35 -1.19
CA SER A 70 -7.65 -17.46 -2.03
C SER A 70 -6.81 -16.47 -2.87
N TRP A 71 -5.86 -15.75 -2.26
CA TRP A 71 -5.11 -14.72 -3.00
C TRP A 71 -4.20 -15.22 -4.13
N ARG A 72 -3.66 -16.46 -4.04
CA ARG A 72 -2.75 -16.99 -5.06
C ARG A 72 -3.41 -17.09 -6.43
N GLY A 73 -4.70 -17.46 -6.46
CA GLY A 73 -5.48 -17.53 -7.69
C GLY A 73 -5.65 -16.16 -8.32
N VAL A 74 -5.98 -15.15 -7.52
CA VAL A 74 -6.11 -13.75 -7.96
C VAL A 74 -4.77 -13.19 -8.44
N HIS A 75 -3.67 -13.42 -7.70
CA HIS A 75 -2.32 -13.00 -8.10
C HIS A 75 -1.89 -13.63 -9.43
N ALA A 76 -2.08 -14.94 -9.59
CA ALA A 76 -1.75 -15.62 -10.85
C ALA A 76 -2.55 -15.07 -12.04
N LYS A 77 -3.85 -14.78 -11.83
CA LYS A 77 -4.68 -14.10 -12.84
C LYS A 77 -4.16 -12.70 -13.15
N PHE A 78 -3.79 -11.91 -12.14
CA PHE A 78 -3.24 -10.56 -12.32
C PHE A 78 -1.94 -10.59 -13.13
N VAL A 79 -0.99 -11.43 -12.72
CA VAL A 79 0.33 -11.57 -13.38
C VAL A 79 0.16 -12.05 -14.83
N GLY A 80 -0.70 -13.04 -15.06
CA GLY A 80 -0.96 -13.61 -16.38
C GLY A 80 -1.97 -12.84 -17.24
N ALA A 81 -2.57 -11.76 -16.73
CA ALA A 81 -3.64 -11.04 -17.44
C ALA A 81 -3.11 -10.41 -18.74
N ARG A 82 -3.70 -10.83 -19.87
CA ARG A 82 -3.49 -10.19 -21.18
C ARG A 82 -4.15 -8.81 -21.26
N SER A 83 -5.25 -8.61 -20.53
CA SER A 83 -5.92 -7.33 -20.35
C SER A 83 -6.15 -7.07 -18.86
N LEU A 84 -5.44 -6.10 -18.30
CA LEU A 84 -5.59 -5.63 -16.93
C LEU A 84 -6.93 -4.91 -16.74
N ARG A 85 -7.50 -4.29 -17.79
CA ARG A 85 -8.87 -3.78 -17.76
C ARG A 85 -9.89 -4.89 -17.51
N VAL A 86 -9.80 -6.00 -18.24
CA VAL A 86 -10.70 -7.15 -18.02
C VAL A 86 -10.54 -7.70 -16.61
N PHE A 87 -9.29 -7.91 -16.18
CA PHE A 87 -9.00 -8.34 -14.81
C PHE A 87 -9.60 -7.40 -13.77
N PHE A 88 -9.49 -6.07 -13.95
CA PHE A 88 -10.06 -5.07 -13.03
C PHE A 88 -11.57 -5.26 -12.89
N TYR A 89 -12.32 -5.29 -13.98
CA TYR A 89 -13.77 -5.43 -13.89
C TYR A 89 -14.22 -6.81 -13.37
N GLU A 90 -13.44 -7.86 -13.62
CA GLU A 90 -13.67 -9.17 -12.99
C GLU A 90 -13.47 -9.11 -11.48
N ALA A 91 -12.38 -8.48 -11.03
CA ALA A 91 -12.07 -8.27 -9.62
C ALA A 91 -13.15 -7.42 -8.92
N MET A 92 -13.67 -6.38 -9.59
CA MET A 92 -14.74 -5.54 -9.05
C MET A 92 -16.10 -6.26 -8.95
N ARG A 93 -16.39 -7.19 -9.87
CA ARG A 93 -17.64 -7.98 -9.86
C ARG A 93 -17.64 -9.10 -8.82
N GLN A 94 -16.48 -9.66 -8.52
CA GLN A 94 -16.31 -10.74 -7.55
C GLN A 94 -15.37 -10.28 -6.42
N PRO A 95 -15.81 -9.32 -5.58
CA PRO A 95 -14.98 -8.81 -4.52
C PRO A 95 -14.72 -9.92 -3.49
N GLY A 96 -13.45 -10.13 -3.17
CA GLY A 96 -13.00 -11.29 -2.40
C GLY A 96 -11.51 -11.50 -2.59
N GLU A 97 -10.87 -12.21 -1.65
CA GLU A 97 -9.55 -12.81 -1.90
C GLU A 97 -8.39 -11.85 -2.25
N GLY A 98 -8.53 -10.55 -2.00
CA GLY A 98 -7.57 -9.54 -2.44
C GLY A 98 -7.92 -8.80 -3.73
N ALA A 99 -9.13 -8.99 -4.27
CA ALA A 99 -9.56 -8.39 -5.52
C ALA A 99 -9.40 -6.85 -5.54
N TYR A 100 -9.76 -6.15 -4.47
CA TYR A 100 -9.60 -4.69 -4.41
C TYR A 100 -8.15 -4.25 -4.29
N PHE A 101 -7.33 -5.01 -3.56
CA PHE A 101 -5.89 -4.79 -3.52
C PHE A 101 -5.28 -4.86 -4.94
N TYR A 102 -5.59 -5.92 -5.69
CA TYR A 102 -5.08 -6.07 -7.06
C TYR A 102 -5.73 -5.10 -8.04
N ALA A 103 -7.01 -4.75 -7.89
CA ALA A 103 -7.67 -3.72 -8.69
C ALA A 103 -7.00 -2.35 -8.52
N THR A 104 -6.63 -1.99 -7.29
CA THR A 104 -5.88 -0.75 -7.00
C THR A 104 -4.52 -0.76 -7.71
N ASN A 105 -3.78 -1.87 -7.63
CA ASN A 105 -2.51 -2.03 -8.33
C ASN A 105 -2.65 -1.91 -9.85
N VAL A 106 -3.71 -2.46 -10.44
CA VAL A 106 -3.99 -2.29 -11.88
C VAL A 106 -4.12 -0.83 -12.25
N LEU A 107 -4.96 -0.07 -11.54
CA LEU A 107 -5.19 1.34 -11.88
C LEU A 107 -3.91 2.16 -11.74
N GLU A 108 -3.12 1.91 -10.69
CA GLU A 108 -1.84 2.60 -10.53
C GLU A 108 -0.83 2.28 -11.64
N THR A 109 -0.66 1.00 -11.98
CA THR A 109 0.23 0.58 -13.07
C THR A 109 -0.22 1.16 -14.40
N CYS A 110 -1.54 1.13 -14.67
CA CYS A 110 -2.08 1.60 -15.94
C CYS A 110 -2.07 3.11 -16.10
N ARG A 111 -2.34 3.86 -15.03
CA ARG A 111 -2.13 5.32 -15.02
C ARG A 111 -0.68 5.66 -15.37
N ARG A 112 0.28 5.04 -14.68
CA ARG A 112 1.72 5.26 -14.93
C ARG A 112 2.15 4.90 -16.35
N ALA A 113 1.54 3.88 -16.96
CA ALA A 113 1.84 3.47 -18.33
C ALA A 113 1.21 4.38 -19.39
N LEU A 114 -0.03 4.83 -19.15
CA LEU A 114 -0.79 5.67 -20.10
C LEU A 114 -0.35 7.13 -20.08
N ASP A 115 0.10 7.65 -18.92
CA ASP A 115 0.64 9.00 -18.79
C ASP A 115 2.01 9.16 -19.49
N LYS A 116 2.64 8.06 -19.91
CA LYS A 116 3.97 8.08 -20.50
C LYS A 116 3.92 8.38 -22.00
N ASN A 117 4.63 9.42 -22.43
CA ASN A 117 4.88 9.63 -23.85
C ASN A 117 5.89 8.59 -24.37
N VAL A 118 5.38 7.57 -25.05
CA VAL A 118 6.16 6.40 -25.51
C VAL A 118 7.14 6.75 -26.62
N SER A 119 6.80 7.71 -27.49
CA SER A 119 7.62 8.11 -28.65
C SER A 119 8.99 8.65 -28.24
N ASP A 120 9.07 9.27 -27.05
CA ASP A 120 10.29 9.89 -26.54
C ASP A 120 11.21 8.89 -25.82
N LEU A 121 10.77 7.64 -25.65
CA LEU A 121 11.52 6.63 -24.93
C LEU A 121 12.56 5.93 -25.81
N PRO A 122 13.77 5.64 -25.27
CA PRO A 122 14.72 4.71 -25.89
C PRO A 122 14.09 3.33 -26.16
N PRO A 123 14.58 2.56 -27.15
CA PRO A 123 13.97 1.31 -27.59
C PRO A 123 13.57 0.33 -26.46
N PRO A 124 14.47 -0.07 -25.52
CA PRO A 124 14.09 -1.05 -24.50
C PRO A 124 12.99 -0.52 -23.55
N ARG A 125 13.00 0.79 -23.26
CA ARG A 125 11.97 1.42 -22.42
C ARG A 125 10.64 1.54 -23.15
N ARG A 126 10.71 1.79 -24.46
CA ARG A 126 9.55 1.89 -25.34
C ARG A 126 8.82 0.56 -25.42
N GLU A 127 9.55 -0.53 -25.64
CA GLU A 127 9.00 -1.89 -25.67
C GLU A 127 8.26 -2.24 -24.37
N ALA A 128 8.86 -1.95 -23.20
CA ALA A 128 8.20 -2.17 -21.92
C ALA A 128 6.96 -1.29 -21.72
N ALA A 129 7.00 -0.03 -22.17
CA ALA A 129 5.87 0.88 -22.11
C ALA A 129 4.72 0.43 -23.02
N GLU A 130 5.04 0.00 -24.25
CA GLU A 130 4.07 -0.54 -25.21
C GLU A 130 3.45 -1.84 -24.70
N GLU A 131 4.24 -2.72 -24.11
CA GLU A 131 3.74 -3.94 -23.47
C GLU A 131 2.75 -3.62 -22.34
N LEU A 132 3.12 -2.71 -21.42
CA LEU A 132 2.23 -2.31 -20.34
C LEU A 132 0.97 -1.63 -20.86
N ARG A 133 1.08 -0.73 -21.85
CA ARG A 133 -0.10 -0.07 -22.45
C ARG A 133 -1.02 -1.08 -23.14
N ARG A 134 -0.45 -2.03 -23.87
CA ARG A 134 -1.21 -3.13 -24.51
C ARG A 134 -1.95 -3.95 -23.48
N ARG A 135 -1.31 -4.27 -22.35
CA ARG A 135 -1.95 -4.99 -21.25
C ARG A 135 -2.99 -4.15 -20.53
N CYS A 136 -2.77 -2.85 -20.37
CA CYS A 136 -3.73 -1.98 -19.69
C CYS A 136 -5.04 -1.91 -20.43
N ASP A 137 -5.01 -1.77 -21.76
CA ASP A 137 -6.21 -1.79 -22.62
C ASP A 137 -7.32 -0.83 -22.13
N PHE A 138 -6.93 0.27 -21.48
CA PHE A 138 -7.82 1.33 -21.04
C PHE A 138 -7.72 2.51 -22.00
N THR A 139 -8.86 3.13 -22.33
CA THR A 139 -8.86 4.52 -22.78
C THR A 139 -8.67 5.45 -21.59
N PRO A 140 -8.22 6.71 -21.77
CA PRO A 140 -8.16 7.69 -20.68
C PRO A 140 -9.48 7.83 -19.93
N GLU A 141 -10.60 7.86 -20.66
CA GLU A 141 -11.95 7.93 -20.09
C GLU A 141 -12.28 6.65 -19.33
N GLY A 142 -11.97 5.48 -19.90
CA GLY A 142 -12.20 4.19 -19.27
C GLY A 142 -11.40 3.99 -17.98
N LEU A 143 -10.19 4.55 -17.90
CA LEU A 143 -9.40 4.54 -16.67
C LEU A 143 -10.04 5.44 -15.60
N ALA A 144 -10.46 6.65 -15.97
CA ALA A 144 -11.17 7.56 -15.07
C ALA A 144 -12.50 6.96 -14.57
N ASP A 145 -13.19 6.19 -15.41
CA ASP A 145 -14.43 5.48 -15.05
C ASP A 145 -14.14 4.37 -14.05
N ALA A 146 -13.10 3.55 -14.29
CA ALA A 146 -12.66 2.51 -13.38
C ALA A 146 -12.21 3.08 -12.01
N GLU A 147 -11.53 4.22 -11.99
CA GLU A 147 -11.19 4.95 -10.76
C GLU A 147 -12.43 5.45 -10.01
N ARG A 148 -13.49 5.86 -10.72
CA ARG A 148 -14.76 6.23 -10.09
C ARG A 148 -15.47 4.99 -9.55
N GLU A 149 -15.44 3.86 -10.25
CA GLU A 149 -16.02 2.59 -9.77
C GLU A 149 -15.32 2.09 -8.51
N LEU A 150 -13.98 2.09 -8.49
CA LEU A 150 -13.20 1.72 -7.30
C LEU A 150 -13.48 2.68 -6.12
N ARG A 151 -13.63 3.98 -6.39
CA ARG A 151 -14.05 4.95 -5.36
C ARG A 151 -15.50 4.79 -4.93
N ALA A 152 -16.41 4.39 -5.81
CA ALA A 152 -17.80 4.13 -5.46
C ALA A 152 -17.93 2.86 -4.61
N ALA A 153 -17.00 1.92 -4.75
CA ALA A 153 -16.89 0.77 -3.87
C ALA A 153 -16.55 1.12 -2.41
N ARG A 154 -16.32 2.40 -2.05
CA ARG A 154 -15.92 2.94 -0.72
C ARG A 154 -16.77 2.56 0.50
N HIS A 155 -17.84 1.79 0.34
CA HIS A 155 -18.30 0.91 1.42
C HIS A 155 -17.58 -0.44 1.34
N LEU A 156 -16.25 -0.39 1.18
CA LEU A 156 -15.38 -1.55 1.12
C LEU A 156 -15.52 -2.23 2.47
N ASP A 157 -16.40 -3.21 2.52
CA ASP A 157 -16.45 -4.09 3.66
C ASP A 157 -15.08 -4.77 3.72
N LEU A 158 -14.26 -4.36 4.70
CA LEU A 158 -12.94 -4.92 4.94
C LEU A 158 -13.04 -6.41 5.29
N ALA A 159 -14.23 -6.94 5.59
CA ALA A 159 -14.48 -8.37 5.70
C ALA A 159 -14.66 -9.07 4.33
N THR A 160 -14.89 -8.31 3.26
CA THR A 160 -14.98 -8.81 1.88
C THR A 160 -13.59 -8.93 1.24
N ASP A 161 -12.66 -8.01 1.52
CA ASP A 161 -11.26 -8.12 1.07
C ASP A 161 -10.28 -8.22 2.26
N PRO A 162 -9.83 -9.43 2.62
CA PRO A 162 -8.97 -9.63 3.78
C PRO A 162 -7.56 -9.07 3.60
N LEU A 163 -7.07 -8.93 2.35
CA LEU A 163 -5.74 -8.37 2.10
C LEU A 163 -5.74 -6.86 2.36
N LEU A 164 -6.73 -6.17 1.80
CA LEU A 164 -6.92 -4.75 2.03
C LEU A 164 -7.28 -4.48 3.49
N GLY A 165 -8.17 -5.29 4.07
CA GLY A 165 -8.53 -5.26 5.48
C GLY A 165 -7.30 -5.36 6.39
N SER A 166 -6.36 -6.26 6.10
CA SER A 166 -5.13 -6.41 6.90
C SER A 166 -4.23 -5.18 6.86
N MET A 167 -4.19 -4.46 5.73
CA MET A 167 -3.48 -3.19 5.64
C MET A 167 -4.14 -2.12 6.51
N PHE A 168 -5.47 -1.99 6.46
CA PHE A 168 -6.19 -1.04 7.32
C PHE A 168 -6.09 -1.40 8.80
N ASP A 169 -6.24 -2.68 9.15
CA ASP A 169 -6.10 -3.17 10.52
C ASP A 169 -4.69 -2.90 11.06
N TYR A 170 -3.65 -3.05 10.24
CA TYR A 170 -2.28 -2.69 10.62
C TYR A 170 -2.11 -1.19 10.88
N LEU A 171 -2.71 -0.34 10.04
CA LEU A 171 -2.66 1.12 10.21
C LEU A 171 -3.47 1.60 11.43
N ALA A 172 -4.59 0.94 11.72
CA ALA A 172 -5.45 1.24 12.86
C ALA A 172 -4.96 0.61 14.17
N ALA A 173 -3.99 -0.31 14.12
CA ALA A 173 -3.54 -1.02 15.30
C ALA A 173 -2.81 -0.10 16.30
N ASP A 174 -3.32 -0.09 17.53
CA ASP A 174 -2.74 0.66 18.64
C ASP A 174 -1.40 0.05 19.08
N GLY A 175 -0.34 0.84 18.91
CA GLY A 175 0.97 0.56 19.43
C GLY A 175 1.71 -0.65 18.81
N PRO A 176 2.91 -0.95 19.34
CA PRO A 176 3.78 -2.00 18.79
C PRO A 176 3.15 -3.40 18.82
N ASP A 177 2.52 -3.78 19.93
CA ASP A 177 1.96 -5.15 20.08
C ASP A 177 0.73 -5.37 19.19
N GLY A 178 -0.10 -4.34 18.98
CA GLY A 178 -1.18 -4.37 18.00
C GLY A 178 -0.64 -4.63 16.59
N ARG A 179 0.33 -3.83 16.16
CA ARG A 179 0.98 -3.97 14.85
C ARG A 179 1.67 -5.31 14.66
N ALA A 180 2.35 -5.83 15.70
CA ALA A 180 2.98 -7.16 15.65
C ALA A 180 1.95 -8.26 15.40
N ARG A 181 0.78 -8.21 16.07
CA ARG A 181 -0.29 -9.19 15.83
C ARG A 181 -0.80 -9.12 14.40
N MET A 182 -0.96 -7.92 13.83
CA MET A 182 -1.42 -7.75 12.44
C MET A 182 -0.38 -8.26 11.42
N LEU A 183 0.91 -8.04 11.67
CA LEU A 183 1.98 -8.61 10.86
C LEU A 183 1.96 -10.14 10.89
N LEU A 184 1.84 -10.74 12.08
CA LEU A 184 1.73 -12.20 12.21
C LEU A 184 0.52 -12.76 11.47
N ALA A 185 -0.64 -12.12 11.60
CA ALA A 185 -1.84 -12.50 10.86
C ALA A 185 -1.64 -12.39 9.34
N SER A 186 -0.90 -11.39 8.88
CA SER A 186 -0.56 -11.23 7.46
C SER A 186 0.44 -12.28 6.97
N PHE A 187 1.37 -12.72 7.82
CA PHE A 187 2.28 -13.83 7.49
C PHE A 187 1.52 -15.15 7.33
N GLU A 188 0.45 -15.35 8.10
CA GLU A 188 -0.44 -16.51 7.97
C GLU A 188 -1.23 -16.49 6.66
N GLN A 189 -1.64 -15.32 6.18
CA GLN A 189 -2.24 -15.16 4.85
C GLN A 189 -1.23 -15.43 3.74
N GLY A 190 0.03 -15.04 3.95
CA GLY A 190 1.16 -15.42 3.11
C GLY A 190 1.23 -14.70 1.76
N ASN A 191 0.47 -13.62 1.54
CA ASN A 191 0.55 -12.83 0.32
C ASN A 191 1.85 -11.99 0.29
N PRO A 192 2.77 -12.24 -0.65
CA PRO A 192 4.05 -11.53 -0.75
C PRO A 192 3.93 -10.02 -0.90
N ASP A 193 2.99 -9.54 -1.70
CA ASP A 193 2.80 -8.12 -2.02
C ASP A 193 2.26 -7.34 -0.80
N VAL A 194 1.34 -7.96 -0.07
CA VAL A 194 0.78 -7.39 1.17
C VAL A 194 1.84 -7.38 2.26
N ILE A 195 2.54 -8.50 2.47
CA ILE A 195 3.61 -8.58 3.46
C ILE A 195 4.70 -7.55 3.17
N ALA A 196 5.13 -7.42 1.91
CA ALA A 196 6.11 -6.43 1.48
C ALA A 196 5.63 -4.99 1.76
N SER A 197 4.36 -4.70 1.50
CA SER A 197 3.74 -3.40 1.80
C SER A 197 3.75 -3.09 3.30
N LEU A 198 3.42 -4.08 4.14
CA LEU A 198 3.34 -3.91 5.60
C LEU A 198 4.70 -3.71 6.25
N VAL A 199 5.76 -4.32 5.71
CA VAL A 199 7.14 -4.17 6.22
C VAL A 199 7.90 -3.00 5.57
N ALA A 200 7.29 -2.30 4.61
CA ALA A 200 7.90 -1.13 3.96
C ALA A 200 8.37 -0.03 4.94
N PRO A 201 7.64 0.29 6.03
CA PRO A 201 8.14 1.25 7.03
C PRO A 201 9.42 0.80 7.73
N VAL A 202 9.59 -0.50 7.98
CA VAL A 202 10.82 -1.04 8.60
C VAL A 202 11.99 -0.93 7.63
N ILE A 203 11.73 -1.20 6.35
CA ILE A 203 12.69 -1.03 5.28
C ILE A 203 13.12 0.43 5.19
N GLN A 204 12.19 1.38 5.35
CA GLN A 204 12.49 2.80 5.36
C GLN A 204 13.46 3.21 6.47
N GLU A 205 13.31 2.68 7.67
CA GLU A 205 14.22 3.00 8.78
C GLU A 205 15.60 2.36 8.65
N ARG A 206 15.68 1.20 8.01
CA ARG A 206 16.92 0.41 7.91
C ARG A 206 17.65 0.60 6.60
N ALA A 207 17.01 1.20 5.61
CA ALA A 207 17.63 1.50 4.33
C ALA A 207 18.80 2.47 4.57
N PRO A 208 20.00 2.20 4.02
CA PRO A 208 21.11 3.13 4.15
C PRO A 208 20.70 4.50 3.60
N THR A 209 20.76 5.52 4.45
CA THR A 209 20.53 6.91 4.05
C THR A 209 21.70 7.36 3.18
N ARG A 210 21.39 7.87 1.99
CA ARG A 210 22.39 8.50 1.12
C ARG A 210 22.62 9.93 1.62
N ASP A 211 23.88 10.34 1.74
CA ASP A 211 24.22 11.76 1.72
C ASP A 211 23.97 12.29 0.28
N GLU A 212 23.19 13.36 0.16
CA GLU A 212 23.04 14.25 -1.01
C GLU A 212 22.44 13.72 -2.32
N GLN A 213 21.28 13.06 -2.31
CA GLN A 213 20.27 13.21 -3.38
C GLN A 213 18.99 12.42 -3.04
N ASP A 214 17.89 13.11 -2.73
CA ASP A 214 16.48 12.63 -2.83
C ASP A 214 16.21 11.19 -2.32
N SER A 215 16.81 10.79 -1.19
CA SER A 215 17.24 9.40 -0.96
C SER A 215 16.29 8.47 -0.20
N THR A 216 15.12 8.92 0.28
CA THR A 216 14.11 8.03 0.89
C THR A 216 13.07 7.52 -0.12
N ALA A 217 12.80 8.27 -1.19
CA ALA A 217 11.71 7.94 -2.13
C ALA A 217 12.02 6.78 -3.10
N ARG A 218 13.29 6.38 -3.25
CA ARG A 218 13.68 5.37 -4.25
C ARG A 218 14.03 4.01 -3.64
N GLY A 219 14.73 3.94 -2.50
CA GLY A 219 15.19 2.65 -1.94
C GLY A 219 14.07 1.75 -1.38
N ILE A 220 13.10 2.34 -0.69
CA ILE A 220 11.99 1.63 -0.03
C ILE A 220 11.17 0.78 -1.01
N PRO A 221 10.64 1.34 -2.13
CA PRO A 221 9.85 0.56 -3.07
C PRO A 221 10.65 -0.54 -3.78
N PHE A 222 11.99 -0.48 -3.75
CA PHE A 222 12.86 -1.52 -4.32
C PHE A 222 13.13 -2.65 -3.34
N ALA A 223 13.44 -2.35 -2.08
CA ALA A 223 13.60 -3.39 -1.06
C ALA A 223 12.28 -4.13 -0.80
N ALA A 224 11.13 -3.43 -0.79
CA ALA A 224 9.83 -4.08 -0.71
C ALA A 224 9.59 -5.04 -1.89
N ALA A 225 9.92 -4.63 -3.12
CA ALA A 225 9.82 -5.51 -4.29
C ALA A 225 10.73 -6.74 -4.15
N LEU A 226 11.97 -6.58 -3.68
CA LEU A 226 12.90 -7.68 -3.40
C LEU A 226 12.39 -8.64 -2.31
N VAL A 227 11.69 -8.13 -1.30
CA VAL A 227 11.01 -8.96 -0.28
C VAL A 227 9.88 -9.75 -0.91
N ALA A 228 9.01 -9.11 -1.70
CA ALA A 228 7.92 -9.79 -2.40
C ALA A 228 8.42 -10.93 -3.29
N CYS A 229 9.46 -10.70 -4.12
CA CYS A 229 10.04 -11.74 -4.96
C CYS A 229 10.54 -12.95 -4.15
N ARG A 230 11.23 -12.71 -3.04
CA ARG A 230 11.75 -13.78 -2.15
C ARG A 230 10.65 -14.54 -1.39
N LEU A 231 9.50 -13.91 -1.22
CA LEU A 231 8.30 -14.52 -0.65
C LEU A 231 7.46 -15.25 -1.72
N GLY A 232 7.86 -15.18 -3.00
CA GLY A 232 7.26 -15.95 -4.08
C GLY A 232 6.33 -15.16 -5.00
N ALA A 233 6.35 -13.82 -4.98
CA ALA A 233 5.72 -13.03 -6.02
C ALA A 233 6.41 -13.29 -7.37
N ASP A 234 5.64 -13.24 -8.47
CA ASP A 234 6.26 -13.28 -9.80
C ASP A 234 7.03 -11.99 -10.06
N CYS A 235 8.32 -12.16 -10.32
CA CYS A 235 9.26 -11.10 -10.61
C CYS A 235 10.00 -11.33 -11.92
N GLY A 236 9.47 -12.15 -12.83
CA GLY A 236 10.03 -12.44 -14.15
C GLY A 236 9.89 -11.29 -15.16
N PRO A 237 10.24 -11.52 -16.44
CA PRO A 237 10.36 -10.46 -17.44
C PRO A 237 9.01 -9.81 -17.80
N ALA A 238 7.93 -10.60 -17.76
CA ALA A 238 6.58 -10.15 -18.09
C ALA A 238 5.80 -9.64 -16.86
N ALA A 239 6.38 -9.71 -15.66
CA ALA A 239 5.71 -9.23 -14.46
C ALA A 239 5.51 -7.70 -14.57
N PRO A 240 4.32 -7.16 -14.20
CA PRO A 240 4.07 -5.71 -14.28
C PRO A 240 5.16 -4.87 -13.62
N ARG A 241 5.68 -5.34 -12.49
CA ARG A 241 6.75 -4.64 -11.75
C ARG A 241 8.07 -4.55 -12.52
N THR A 242 8.48 -5.62 -13.20
CA THR A 242 9.70 -5.63 -14.02
C THR A 242 9.57 -4.67 -15.20
N LEU A 243 8.41 -4.70 -15.88
CA LEU A 243 8.11 -3.78 -16.97
C LEU A 243 8.06 -2.32 -16.49
N GLU A 244 7.49 -2.06 -15.31
CA GLU A 244 7.48 -0.72 -14.71
C GLU A 244 8.88 -0.18 -14.43
N LEU A 245 9.79 -1.01 -13.89
CA LEU A 245 11.19 -0.61 -13.64
C LEU A 245 11.90 -0.24 -14.95
N CYS A 246 11.71 -1.03 -16.00
CA CYS A 246 12.24 -0.71 -17.32
C CYS A 246 11.63 0.58 -17.88
N MET A 247 10.30 0.69 -17.94
CA MET A 247 9.60 1.84 -18.48
C MET A 247 9.96 3.14 -17.72
N GLN A 248 9.89 3.14 -16.40
CA GLN A 248 10.03 4.36 -15.59
C GLN A 248 11.49 4.74 -15.37
N LEU A 249 12.36 3.77 -15.09
CA LEU A 249 13.72 4.03 -14.64
C LEU A 249 14.79 3.66 -15.69
N GLY A 250 14.41 2.97 -16.77
CA GLY A 250 15.36 2.45 -17.75
C GLY A 250 16.10 1.20 -17.30
N TRP A 251 15.65 0.57 -16.21
CA TRP A 251 16.26 -0.62 -15.64
C TRP A 251 15.64 -1.87 -16.25
N CYS A 252 16.03 -2.14 -17.49
CA CYS A 252 15.44 -3.17 -18.33
C CYS A 252 16.23 -4.48 -18.21
N ALA A 253 15.63 -5.48 -17.57
CA ALA A 253 16.22 -6.80 -17.36
C ALA A 253 15.13 -7.88 -17.24
N ASP A 254 15.54 -9.15 -17.19
CA ASP A 254 14.61 -10.29 -17.18
C ASP A 254 13.93 -10.55 -15.82
N SER A 255 14.23 -9.75 -14.81
CA SER A 255 13.58 -9.86 -13.50
C SER A 255 13.73 -8.60 -12.66
N VAL A 256 12.89 -8.45 -11.62
CA VAL A 256 13.03 -7.37 -10.63
C VAL A 256 14.42 -7.34 -9.99
N PRO A 257 14.99 -8.46 -9.45
CA PRO A 257 16.34 -8.43 -8.89
C PRO A 257 17.41 -7.99 -9.89
N ALA A 258 17.36 -8.50 -11.13
CA ALA A 258 18.32 -8.13 -12.16
C ALA A 258 18.20 -6.64 -12.56
N ALA A 259 16.98 -6.12 -12.71
CA ALA A 259 16.72 -4.72 -13.00
C ALA A 259 17.25 -3.80 -11.89
N LEU A 260 17.00 -4.18 -10.63
CA LEU A 260 17.50 -3.44 -9.48
C LEU A 260 19.03 -3.51 -9.37
N GLN A 261 19.64 -4.66 -9.68
CA GLN A 261 21.10 -4.79 -9.71
C GLN A 261 21.72 -3.86 -10.76
N GLN A 262 21.14 -3.84 -11.97
CA GLN A 262 21.56 -2.93 -13.04
C GLN A 262 21.41 -1.46 -12.64
N GLY A 263 20.28 -1.10 -12.03
CA GLY A 263 19.95 0.28 -11.69
C GLY A 263 20.69 0.85 -10.49
N LEU A 264 20.93 0.02 -9.48
CA LEU A 264 21.55 0.44 -8.21
C LEU A 264 23.06 0.19 -8.18
N GLY A 265 23.60 -0.65 -9.06
CA GLY A 265 25.02 -0.97 -9.14
C GLY A 265 25.57 -1.45 -7.80
N THR A 266 26.59 -0.77 -7.27
CA THR A 266 27.26 -1.12 -6.02
C THR A 266 26.35 -1.08 -4.79
N HIS A 267 25.25 -0.33 -4.84
CA HIS A 267 24.29 -0.23 -3.73
C HIS A 267 23.32 -1.40 -3.65
N TYR A 268 23.22 -2.20 -4.72
CA TYR A 268 22.34 -3.37 -4.77
C TYR A 268 22.61 -4.34 -3.61
N ALA A 269 23.88 -4.62 -3.31
CA ALA A 269 24.25 -5.58 -2.26
C ALA A 269 23.77 -5.18 -0.85
N ALA A 270 23.67 -3.88 -0.56
CA ALA A 270 23.13 -3.41 0.71
C ALA A 270 21.61 -3.64 0.78
N LEU A 271 20.90 -3.29 -0.31
CA LEU A 271 19.46 -3.49 -0.43
C LEU A 271 19.09 -4.98 -0.40
N ASP A 272 19.86 -5.81 -1.09
CA ASP A 272 19.70 -7.26 -1.17
C ASP A 272 19.87 -7.93 0.21
N ARG A 273 20.88 -7.51 0.97
CA ARG A 273 21.08 -7.94 2.36
C ARG A 273 19.91 -7.53 3.26
N LEU A 274 19.43 -6.29 3.15
CA LEU A 274 18.27 -5.83 3.92
C LEU A 274 17.02 -6.64 3.60
N ALA A 275 16.69 -6.84 2.32
CA ALA A 275 15.55 -7.65 1.91
C ALA A 275 15.67 -9.10 2.42
N THR A 276 16.87 -9.68 2.37
CA THR A 276 17.14 -11.01 2.92
C THR A 276 16.94 -11.07 4.43
N GLN A 277 17.41 -10.06 5.17
CA GLN A 277 17.19 -9.96 6.61
C GLN A 277 15.70 -9.88 6.96
N VAL A 278 14.94 -9.02 6.28
CA VAL A 278 13.49 -8.87 6.48
C VAL A 278 12.77 -10.20 6.21
N VAL A 279 13.10 -10.89 5.12
CA VAL A 279 12.52 -12.21 4.80
C VAL A 279 12.87 -13.26 5.87
N ASN A 280 14.09 -13.23 6.41
CA ASN A 280 14.47 -14.12 7.50
C ASN A 280 13.68 -13.83 8.79
N ASP A 281 13.48 -12.55 9.12
CA ASP A 281 12.65 -12.14 10.28
C ASP A 281 11.19 -12.58 10.10
N ILE A 282 10.63 -12.47 8.87
CA ILE A 282 9.29 -12.96 8.52
C ILE A 282 9.21 -14.48 8.67
N ARG A 283 10.17 -15.24 8.12
CA ARG A 283 10.21 -16.71 8.20
C ARG A 283 10.35 -17.21 9.62
N ARG A 284 11.07 -16.48 10.48
CA ARG A 284 11.17 -16.74 11.92
C ARG A 284 9.92 -16.35 12.70
N ARG A 285 8.95 -15.68 12.06
CA ARG A 285 7.77 -15.09 12.69
C ARG A 285 8.14 -14.09 13.81
N ASP A 286 9.26 -13.38 13.67
CA ASP A 286 9.71 -12.37 14.64
C ASP A 286 9.16 -10.99 14.27
N ALA A 287 7.85 -10.79 14.50
CA ALA A 287 7.19 -9.54 14.15
C ALA A 287 7.75 -8.32 14.91
N ARG A 288 8.37 -8.51 16.08
CA ARG A 288 8.97 -7.41 16.86
C ARG A 288 10.15 -6.79 16.14
N ARG A 289 10.92 -7.58 15.39
CA ARG A 289 11.97 -7.10 14.49
C ARG A 289 11.42 -6.45 13.21
N LEU A 290 10.11 -6.47 13.01
CA LEU A 290 9.44 -5.88 11.86
C LEU A 290 8.52 -4.74 12.28
N LEU A 291 8.77 -4.17 13.46
CA LEU A 291 8.17 -2.93 13.88
C LEU A 291 9.18 -1.80 13.76
N PRO A 292 8.73 -0.61 13.33
CA PRO A 292 9.56 0.58 13.39
C PRO A 292 10.04 0.85 14.83
N ALA A 293 11.29 1.31 14.97
CA ALA A 293 11.85 1.63 16.29
C ALA A 293 11.01 2.73 16.94
N ARG A 294 10.72 2.61 18.24
CA ARG A 294 10.04 3.69 18.99
C ARG A 294 10.90 4.95 18.88
N SER A 295 10.44 5.95 18.14
CA SER A 295 10.95 7.31 18.25
C SER A 295 10.62 7.77 19.67
N GLY A 296 11.62 7.74 20.54
CA GLY A 296 11.53 8.26 21.91
C GLY A 296 11.58 9.76 21.94
#